data_AF-A0A7Z2SV10-F1
#
_entry.id   AF-A0A7Z2SV10-F1
#
_cell.length_a   1.000
_cell.length_b   1.000
_cell.length_c   1.000
_cell.angle_alpha   90.00
_cell.angle_beta   90.00
_cell.angle_gamma   90.00
#
_symmetry.space_group_name_H-M   'P 1'
#
loop_
_entity.id
_entity.type
_entity.pdbx_description
1 polymer ?
#
loop_
_entity_poly.entity_id
_entity_poly.type
_entity_poly.pdbx_seq_one_letter_code
_entity_poly.pdbx_strand_id
1 'polypeptide(L)'
;MSQTLKERLSTEELGHLQRAAVLEFTEDLFESDNYCSLEAADSDLDQLFIVNRNDRTLTVLSMSKDMSLKKETLFTDRIISMKEYFEDYSMNENTAPRKIEVVFDGGRTLLIEPDLSGEKAEMYKKPEIARQVQEEFENLIAALKNTVIL
;
A
#
# COMPACT_ATOMS: atom_id res chain seq x y z
N MET A 1 5.09 -4.52 -12.95
CA MET A 1 3.87 -5.34 -12.69
C MET A 1 2.88 -4.50 -11.90
N SER A 2 1.85 -3.93 -12.54
CA SER A 2 0.78 -3.19 -11.83
C SER A 2 -0.62 -3.34 -12.47
N GLN A 3 -0.71 -4.03 -13.60
CA GLN A 3 -1.97 -4.24 -14.33
C GLN A 3 -3.04 -4.91 -13.42
N THR A 4 -2.59 -5.75 -12.49
CA THR A 4 -3.42 -6.43 -11.51
C THR A 4 -4.02 -5.49 -10.46
N LEU A 5 -3.25 -4.53 -9.92
CA LEU A 5 -3.77 -3.48 -9.05
C LEU A 5 -4.76 -2.59 -9.78
N LYS A 6 -4.46 -2.19 -11.02
CA LYS A 6 -5.37 -1.38 -11.85
C LYS A 6 -6.71 -2.09 -12.05
N GLU A 7 -6.70 -3.40 -12.28
CA GLU A 7 -7.90 -4.23 -12.39
C GLU A 7 -8.68 -4.30 -11.07
N ARG A 8 -8.03 -4.50 -9.92
CA ARG A 8 -8.69 -4.53 -8.60
C ARG A 8 -9.29 -3.18 -8.23
N LEU A 9 -8.58 -2.09 -8.51
CA LEU A 9 -9.09 -0.74 -8.33
C LEU A 9 -10.20 -0.37 -9.33
N SER A 10 -10.41 -1.13 -10.41
CA SER A 10 -11.51 -0.89 -11.37
C SER A 10 -12.85 -1.49 -10.91
N THR A 11 -12.90 -2.12 -9.74
CA THR A 11 -14.14 -2.64 -9.14
C THR A 11 -15.05 -1.51 -8.66
N GLU A 12 -16.36 -1.79 -8.50
CA GLU A 12 -17.31 -0.77 -8.02
C GLU A 12 -16.94 -0.22 -6.64
N GLU A 13 -16.32 -1.03 -5.78
CA GLU A 13 -15.96 -0.67 -4.41
C GLU A 13 -14.72 0.24 -4.36
N LEU A 14 -13.71 0.00 -5.22
CA LEU A 14 -12.43 0.70 -5.19
C LEU A 14 -12.22 1.67 -6.37
N GLY A 15 -13.18 1.75 -7.31
CA GLY A 15 -13.15 2.63 -8.47
C GLY A 15 -12.93 4.11 -8.13
N HIS A 16 -13.35 4.53 -6.94
CA HIS A 16 -13.13 5.87 -6.42
C HIS A 16 -11.66 6.15 -6.10
N LEU A 17 -10.93 5.17 -5.54
CA LEU A 17 -9.49 5.26 -5.32
C LEU A 17 -8.73 5.30 -6.64
N GLN A 18 -9.14 4.51 -7.64
CA GLN A 18 -8.53 4.55 -8.96
C GLN A 18 -8.59 5.95 -9.56
N ARG A 19 -9.79 6.56 -9.55
CA ARG A 19 -10.01 7.90 -10.09
C ARG A 19 -9.18 8.94 -9.35
N ALA A 20 -9.14 8.87 -8.02
CA ALA A 20 -8.31 9.75 -7.21
C ALA A 20 -6.82 9.60 -7.56
N ALA A 21 -6.34 8.36 -7.70
CA ALA A 21 -4.95 8.07 -8.03
C ALA A 21 -4.57 8.60 -9.42
N VAL A 22 -5.41 8.41 -10.43
CA VAL A 22 -5.18 8.92 -11.80
C VAL A 22 -5.20 10.44 -11.84
N LEU A 23 -6.09 11.10 -11.08
CA LEU A 23 -6.11 12.57 -11.00
C LEU A 23 -4.84 13.15 -10.37
N GLU A 24 -4.26 12.46 -9.40
CA GLU A 24 -3.09 12.93 -8.65
C GLU A 24 -1.74 12.54 -9.27
N PHE A 25 -1.65 11.39 -9.95
CA PHE A 25 -0.40 10.79 -10.41
C PHE A 25 -0.39 10.35 -11.88
N THR A 26 -1.47 10.60 -12.64
CA THR A 26 -1.74 10.07 -14.00
C THR A 26 -1.82 8.54 -14.04
N GLU A 27 -1.99 7.96 -15.24
CA GLU A 27 -1.92 6.50 -15.42
C GLU A 27 -0.50 5.95 -15.29
N ASP A 28 0.52 6.81 -15.30
CA ASP A 28 1.94 6.41 -15.17
C ASP A 28 2.21 5.66 -13.87
N LEU A 29 1.42 5.94 -12.83
CA LEU A 29 1.40 5.19 -11.56
C LEU A 29 1.29 3.68 -11.79
N PHE A 30 0.51 3.28 -12.79
CA PHE A 30 0.22 1.88 -13.08
C PHE A 30 1.11 1.28 -14.18
N GLU A 31 1.86 2.11 -14.89
CA GLU A 31 2.60 1.67 -16.08
C GLU A 31 4.11 1.73 -15.86
N SER A 32 4.57 2.50 -14.87
CA SER A 32 5.98 2.69 -14.58
C SER A 32 6.49 1.80 -13.44
N ASP A 33 7.68 1.23 -13.63
CA ASP A 33 8.40 0.48 -12.58
C ASP A 33 8.96 1.39 -11.45
N ASN A 34 8.85 2.72 -11.63
CA ASN A 34 9.26 3.70 -10.63
C ASN A 34 8.30 3.76 -9.44
N TYR A 35 7.05 3.36 -9.64
CA TYR A 35 6.03 3.34 -8.61
C TYR A 35 5.81 1.92 -8.10
N CYS A 36 5.64 1.82 -6.79
CA CYS A 36 5.14 0.62 -6.14
C CYS A 36 3.93 0.99 -5.32
N SER A 37 2.81 0.34 -5.57
CA SER A 37 1.51 0.72 -5.02
C SER A 37 0.82 -0.47 -4.39
N LEU A 38 0.09 -0.22 -3.31
CA LEU A 38 -0.65 -1.24 -2.56
C LEU A 38 -1.92 -0.60 -2.01
N GLU A 39 -3.06 -1.23 -2.23
CA GLU A 39 -4.29 -0.87 -1.54
C GLU A 39 -4.40 -1.54 -0.17
N ALA A 40 -4.94 -0.82 0.81
CA ALA A 40 -5.48 -1.42 2.01
C ALA A 40 -6.85 -0.79 2.28
N ALA A 41 -7.85 -1.64 2.41
CA ALA A 41 -9.22 -1.22 2.69
C ALA A 41 -9.63 -1.74 4.05
N ASP A 42 -10.25 -0.89 4.87
CA ASP A 42 -10.88 -1.29 6.13
C ASP A 42 -12.36 -0.87 6.14
N SER A 43 -13.09 -1.23 7.19
CA SER A 43 -14.52 -0.95 7.35
C SER A 43 -14.86 0.52 7.17
N ASP A 44 -13.95 1.45 7.49
CA ASP A 44 -14.22 2.90 7.49
C ASP A 44 -13.40 3.73 6.51
N LEU A 45 -12.29 3.19 5.99
CA LEU A 45 -11.35 3.94 5.18
C LEU A 45 -10.74 3.05 4.09
N ASP A 46 -10.75 3.55 2.87
CA ASP A 46 -10.03 2.94 1.75
C ASP A 46 -8.73 3.70 1.52
N GLN A 47 -7.60 3.00 1.50
CA GLN A 47 -6.28 3.60 1.37
C GLN A 47 -5.52 3.02 0.18
N LEU A 48 -4.77 3.89 -0.50
CA LEU A 48 -3.80 3.52 -1.51
C LEU A 48 -2.44 4.09 -1.09
N PHE A 49 -1.51 3.19 -0.84
CA PHE A 49 -0.11 3.49 -0.55
C PHE A 49 0.67 3.49 -1.85
N ILE A 50 1.44 4.54 -2.09
CA ILE A 50 2.20 4.74 -3.32
C ILE A 50 3.63 5.13 -2.95
N VAL A 51 4.59 4.27 -3.19
CA VAL A 51 6.01 4.58 -3.09
C VAL A 51 6.52 5.00 -4.45
N ASN A 52 7.04 6.23 -4.54
CA ASN A 52 7.81 6.70 -5.68
C ASN A 52 9.30 6.54 -5.38
N ARG A 53 9.96 5.66 -6.12
CA ARG A 53 11.39 5.33 -5.93
C ARG A 53 12.33 6.45 -6.36
N ASN A 54 11.95 7.23 -7.37
CA ASN A 54 12.76 8.33 -7.88
C ASN A 54 12.75 9.51 -6.91
N ASP A 55 11.55 9.92 -6.48
CA ASP A 55 11.38 11.07 -5.59
C ASP A 55 11.54 10.70 -4.12
N ARG A 56 11.70 9.41 -3.80
CA ARG A 56 11.83 8.88 -2.43
C ARG A 56 10.68 9.36 -1.54
N THR A 57 9.45 9.17 -2.04
CA THR A 57 8.25 9.55 -1.32
C THR A 57 7.31 8.37 -1.15
N LEU A 58 6.58 8.36 -0.04
CA LEU A 58 5.42 7.54 0.22
C LEU A 58 4.20 8.45 0.27
N THR A 59 3.32 8.34 -0.73
CA THR A 59 2.02 9.00 -0.70
C THR A 59 0.95 8.04 -0.22
N VAL A 60 0.14 8.50 0.71
CA VAL A 60 -1.06 7.83 1.19
C VAL A 60 -2.27 8.61 0.66
N LEU A 61 -3.03 7.99 -0.23
CA LEU A 61 -4.36 8.46 -0.60
C LEU A 61 -5.36 7.73 0.28
N SER A 62 -6.17 8.45 1.04
CA SER A 62 -7.20 7.89 1.91
C SER A 62 -8.56 8.44 1.52
N MET A 63 -9.53 7.57 1.32
CA MET A 63 -10.91 7.90 0.99
C MET A 63 -11.81 7.40 2.12
N SER A 64 -12.53 8.30 2.77
CA SER A 64 -13.54 7.93 3.77
C SER A 64 -14.91 7.67 3.12
N LYS A 65 -15.83 7.04 3.86
CA LYS A 65 -17.19 6.71 3.39
C LYS A 65 -18.01 7.91 2.89
N ASP A 66 -17.73 9.11 3.39
CA ASP A 66 -18.33 10.36 2.93
C ASP A 66 -17.71 10.89 1.63
N MET A 67 -16.84 10.11 0.98
CA MET A 67 -16.09 10.46 -0.23
C MET A 67 -15.11 11.63 -0.04
N SER A 68 -14.70 11.90 1.21
CA SER A 68 -13.64 12.86 1.47
C SER A 68 -12.27 12.23 1.16
N LEU A 69 -11.56 12.81 0.19
CA LEU A 69 -10.20 12.42 -0.18
C LEU A 69 -9.18 13.17 0.66
N LYS A 70 -8.29 12.42 1.31
CA LYS A 70 -7.10 12.94 1.99
C LYS A 70 -5.85 12.40 1.30
N LYS A 71 -4.97 13.31 0.90
CA LYS A 71 -3.63 12.99 0.40
C LYS A 71 -2.59 13.39 1.44
N GLU A 72 -1.70 12.47 1.78
CA GLU A 72 -0.54 12.74 2.62
C GLU A 72 0.71 12.23 1.91
N THR A 73 1.69 13.09 1.67
CA THR A 73 2.98 12.70 1.07
C THR A 73 4.08 12.82 2.11
N LEU A 74 4.76 11.70 2.37
CA LEU A 74 5.83 11.56 3.34
C LEU A 74 7.13 11.27 2.60
N PHE A 75 8.24 11.85 3.04
CA PHE A 75 9.54 11.57 2.45
C PHE A 75 10.14 10.32 3.11
N THR A 76 10.59 9.36 2.30
CA THR A 76 11.08 8.08 2.82
C THR A 76 12.48 8.17 3.40
N ASP A 77 13.24 9.21 3.08
CA ASP A 77 14.52 9.55 3.73
C ASP A 77 14.35 9.99 5.19
N ARG A 78 13.13 10.38 5.59
CA ARG A 78 12.77 10.70 6.97
C ARG A 78 12.29 9.51 7.77
N ILE A 79 12.31 8.30 7.22
CA ILE A 79 11.94 7.09 7.97
C ILE A 79 13.04 6.83 9.01
N ILE A 80 12.66 6.89 10.29
CA ILE A 80 13.55 6.62 11.42
C ILE A 80 13.50 5.17 11.88
N SER A 81 12.39 4.49 11.63
CA SER A 81 12.22 3.09 12.00
C SER A 81 11.14 2.45 11.14
N MET A 82 11.34 1.19 10.79
CA MET A 82 10.32 0.36 10.20
C MET A 82 10.29 -0.97 10.95
N LYS A 83 9.10 -1.37 11.42
CA LYS A 83 8.89 -2.65 12.10
C LYS A 83 7.91 -3.50 11.30
N GLU A 84 8.30 -4.75 11.09
CA GLU A 84 7.50 -5.76 10.43
C GLU A 84 6.88 -6.67 11.49
N TYR A 85 5.56 -6.86 11.40
CA TYR A 85 4.81 -7.74 12.30
C TYR A 85 4.37 -8.97 11.52
N PHE A 86 4.80 -10.13 12.00
CA PHE A 86 4.46 -11.44 11.45
C PHE A 86 3.43 -12.12 12.37
N GLU A 87 2.65 -13.07 11.85
CA GLU A 87 1.87 -13.95 12.72
C GLU A 87 2.79 -14.88 13.52
N ASP A 88 2.47 -15.09 14.81
CA ASP A 88 3.33 -15.68 15.86
C ASP A 88 3.82 -17.13 15.62
N TYR A 89 3.58 -17.72 14.44
CA TYR A 89 3.96 -19.11 14.14
C TYR A 89 4.44 -19.36 12.71
N SER A 90 5.04 -18.38 12.03
CA SER A 90 5.77 -18.73 10.80
C SER A 90 7.13 -19.38 11.12
N MET A 91 7.19 -20.71 11.02
CA MET A 91 8.44 -21.45 10.88
C MET A 91 8.97 -21.46 9.43
N ASN A 92 8.34 -20.70 8.52
CA ASN A 92 8.74 -20.62 7.12
C ASN A 92 9.48 -19.30 6.88
N GLU A 93 10.74 -19.37 6.45
CA GLU A 93 11.60 -18.20 6.18
C GLU A 93 11.07 -17.22 5.11
N ASN A 94 9.93 -17.52 4.45
CA ASN A 94 9.33 -16.74 3.36
C ASN A 94 7.88 -16.28 3.64
N THR A 95 7.48 -16.12 4.89
CA THR A 95 6.16 -15.51 5.19
C THR A 95 6.27 -14.00 5.20
N ALA A 96 5.59 -13.33 4.25
CA ALA A 96 5.46 -11.87 4.28
C ALA A 96 4.90 -11.39 5.62
N PRO A 97 5.29 -10.21 6.10
CA PRO A 97 4.67 -9.64 7.29
C PRO A 97 3.18 -9.39 7.03
N ARG A 98 2.38 -9.45 8.09
CA ARG A 98 0.95 -9.13 8.07
C ARG A 98 0.73 -7.62 8.03
N LYS A 99 1.59 -6.87 8.72
CA LYS A 99 1.56 -5.40 8.74
C LYS A 99 2.93 -4.83 8.99
N ILE A 100 3.10 -3.57 8.59
CA ILE A 100 4.29 -2.79 8.93
C ILE A 100 3.91 -1.50 9.64
N GLU A 101 4.77 -1.09 10.57
CA GLU A 101 4.75 0.22 11.20
C GLU A 101 5.95 1.01 10.69
N VAL A 102 5.70 2.14 10.05
CA VAL A 102 6.73 3.06 9.53
C VAL A 102 6.68 4.32 10.38
N VAL A 103 7.78 4.62 11.08
CA VAL A 103 7.92 5.82 11.90
C VAL A 103 8.78 6.82 11.15
N PHE A 104 8.27 8.04 11.00
CA PHE A 104 8.95 9.15 10.37
C PHE A 104 9.45 10.15 11.41
N ASP A 105 10.50 10.89 11.03
CA ASP A 105 10.98 12.04 11.79
C ASP A 105 9.83 13.05 12.02
N GLY A 106 9.75 13.60 13.23
CA GLY A 106 8.61 14.39 13.70
C GLY A 106 7.47 13.60 14.36
N GLY A 107 7.65 12.29 14.60
CA GLY A 107 6.74 11.47 15.42
C GLY A 107 5.51 10.96 14.69
N ARG A 108 5.47 11.05 13.35
CA ARG A 108 4.40 10.48 12.53
C ARG A 108 4.62 8.98 12.37
N THR A 109 3.65 8.18 12.80
CA THR A 109 3.67 6.72 12.61
C THR A 109 2.59 6.29 11.64
N LEU A 110 2.95 5.60 10.56
CA LEU A 110 2.05 5.03 9.58
C LEU A 110 1.96 3.51 9.77
N LEU A 111 0.75 2.97 9.78
CA LEU A 111 0.49 1.53 9.82
C LEU A 111 -0.05 1.10 8.45
N ILE A 112 0.52 0.03 7.87
CA ILE A 112 0.08 -0.56 6.61
C ILE A 112 -0.25 -2.02 6.88
N GLU A 113 -1.52 -2.39 6.75
CA GLU A 113 -2.05 -3.74 6.99
C GLU A 113 -2.97 -4.13 5.82
N PRO A 114 -2.43 -4.69 4.73
CA PRO A 114 -3.20 -4.99 3.52
C PRO A 114 -4.28 -6.06 3.76
N ASP A 115 -4.08 -6.92 4.75
CA ASP A 115 -5.00 -7.99 5.13
C ASP A 115 -6.38 -7.48 5.61
N LEU A 116 -6.47 -6.22 6.05
CA LEU A 116 -7.76 -5.58 6.37
C LEU A 116 -8.71 -5.61 5.17
N SER A 117 -8.18 -5.57 3.95
CA SER A 117 -9.00 -5.63 2.72
C SER A 117 -9.78 -6.95 2.61
N GLY A 118 -9.25 -8.02 3.22
CA GLY A 118 -9.89 -9.34 3.31
C GLY A 118 -11.18 -9.35 4.12
N GLU A 119 -11.34 -8.40 5.06
CA GLU A 119 -12.55 -8.27 5.89
C GLU A 119 -13.69 -7.55 5.13
N LYS A 120 -13.36 -6.75 4.11
CA LYS A 120 -14.30 -5.90 3.39
C LYS A 120 -14.84 -6.51 2.10
N ALA A 121 -13.98 -7.09 1.26
CA ALA A 121 -14.41 -7.56 -0.06
C ALA A 121 -14.13 -9.05 -0.29
N GLU A 122 -15.15 -9.79 -0.75
CA GLU A 122 -15.05 -11.24 -0.98
C GLU A 122 -14.00 -11.62 -2.03
N MET A 123 -13.64 -10.69 -2.92
CA MET A 123 -12.59 -10.90 -3.91
C MET A 123 -11.23 -11.23 -3.27
N TYR A 124 -10.92 -10.68 -2.09
CA TYR A 124 -9.67 -10.94 -1.36
C TYR A 124 -9.65 -12.31 -0.67
N LYS A 125 -10.80 -12.99 -0.56
CA LYS A 125 -10.86 -14.39 -0.10
C LYS A 125 -10.36 -15.37 -1.17
N LYS A 126 -10.23 -14.93 -2.43
CA LYS A 126 -9.65 -15.75 -3.49
C LYS A 126 -8.14 -15.89 -3.26
N PRO A 127 -7.60 -17.12 -3.18
CA PRO A 127 -6.18 -17.33 -2.91
C PRO A 127 -5.24 -16.63 -3.89
N GLU A 128 -5.65 -16.49 -5.15
CA GLU A 128 -4.88 -15.81 -6.19
C GLU A 128 -4.73 -14.31 -5.90
N ILE A 129 -5.80 -13.66 -5.47
CA ILE A 129 -5.81 -12.23 -5.13
C ILE A 129 -5.04 -11.99 -3.83
N ALA A 130 -5.24 -12.85 -2.81
CA ALA A 130 -4.50 -12.77 -1.55
C ALA A 130 -2.98 -12.87 -1.79
N ARG A 131 -2.54 -13.82 -2.64
CA ARG A 131 -1.13 -13.96 -2.99
C ARG A 131 -0.57 -12.74 -3.74
N GLN A 132 -1.36 -12.14 -4.64
CA GLN A 132 -0.96 -10.93 -5.35
C GLN A 132 -0.76 -9.75 -4.42
N VAL A 133 -1.71 -9.51 -3.51
CA VAL A 133 -1.62 -8.45 -2.50
C VAL A 133 -0.39 -8.66 -1.62
N GLN A 134 -0.08 -9.91 -1.26
CA GLN A 134 1.11 -10.26 -0.51
C GLN A 134 2.40 -9.94 -1.28
N GLU A 135 2.49 -10.34 -2.55
CA GLU A 135 3.63 -10.02 -3.43
C GLU A 135 3.81 -8.49 -3.59
N GLU A 136 2.72 -7.75 -3.78
CA GLU A 136 2.74 -6.29 -3.87
C GLU A 136 3.15 -5.63 -2.54
N PHE A 137 2.75 -6.19 -1.40
CA PHE A 137 3.16 -5.72 -0.09
C PHE A 137 4.65 -5.92 0.16
N GLU A 138 5.19 -7.10 -0.19
CA GLU A 138 6.64 -7.35 -0.13
C GLU A 138 7.41 -6.38 -1.03
N ASN A 139 6.90 -6.11 -2.24
CA ASN A 139 7.49 -5.13 -3.15
C ASN A 139 7.44 -3.71 -2.59
N LEU A 140 6.36 -3.33 -1.89
CA LEU A 140 6.22 -2.04 -1.23
C LEU A 140 7.25 -1.90 -0.10
N ILE A 141 7.38 -2.94 0.74
CA ILE A 141 8.37 -2.99 1.82
C ILE A 141 9.79 -2.89 1.26
N ALA A 142 10.10 -3.65 0.20
CA ALA A 142 11.38 -3.58 -0.47
C ALA A 142 11.66 -2.19 -1.05
N ALA A 143 10.65 -1.53 -1.64
CA ALA A 143 10.77 -0.16 -2.13
C ALA A 143 11.06 0.82 -0.99
N LEU A 144 10.38 0.70 0.15
CA LEU A 144 10.66 1.51 1.35
C LEU A 144 12.09 1.26 1.87
N LYS A 145 12.50 0.00 2.06
CA LYS A 145 13.87 -0.36 2.51
C LYS A 145 14.95 0.18 1.58
N ASN A 146 14.79 0.02 0.27
CA ASN A 146 15.76 0.50 -0.71
C ASN A 146 15.90 2.02 -0.70
N THR A 147 14.88 2.76 -0.24
CA THR A 147 14.99 4.20 -0.05
C THR A 147 15.63 4.62 1.28
N VAL A 148 15.70 3.71 2.26
CA VAL A 148 16.31 3.94 3.59
C VAL A 148 17.81 3.62 3.61
N ILE A 149 18.32 2.81 2.68
CA ILE A 149 19.76 2.49 2.59
C ILE A 149 20.52 3.65 1.95
N LEU A 150 21.20 4.45 2.78
CA LEU A 150 22.28 5.38 2.43
C LEU A 150 23.48 5.13 3.35
#